data_AF-A0A9P4NEI5-F1
#
_entry.id   AF-A0A9P4NEI5-F1
#
_cell.length_a   1.000
_cell.length_b   1.000
_cell.length_c   1.000
_cell.angle_alpha   90.00
_cell.angle_beta   90.00
_cell.angle_gamma   90.00
#
_symmetry.space_group_name_H-M   'P 1'
#
loop_
_entity.id
_entity.type
_entity.pdbx_description
1 polymer ?
#
loop_
_entity_poly.entity_id
_entity_poly.type
_entity_poly.pdbx_seq_one_letter_code
_entity_poly.pdbx_strand_id
1 'polypeptide(L)'
;TPGIVWVASQVTRPQNLTEDTFTKWYEDQHVDEVVSLPGIRSAARYEAIPLDQISGLQLPKVPSSTQVTESPPWLMKAKWLTCYDMLDVEYRQTREFKGLDGQDTPKDDLLPKIFINAKFETRFGRLESNDRPGKPANLLISATITPDSEANSVEIDRWYEEEHVPMLSKCPGYVRTR
;
A
#
# COMPACT_ATOMS: atom_id res chain seq x y z
N THR A 1 -16.36 1.85 -10.01
CA THR A 1 -15.52 0.66 -10.29
C THR A 1 -14.79 0.21 -9.05
N PRO A 2 -14.74 -1.09 -8.70
CA PRO A 2 -13.99 -1.58 -7.55
C PRO A 2 -12.53 -1.12 -7.56
N GLY A 3 -11.94 -1.01 -6.37
CA GLY A 3 -10.58 -0.52 -6.24
C GLY A 3 -9.97 -0.80 -4.88
N ILE A 4 -8.86 -0.12 -4.61
CA ILE A 4 -8.09 -0.23 -3.39
C ILE A 4 -7.61 1.14 -2.92
N VAL A 5 -7.61 1.36 -1.61
CA VAL A 5 -6.75 2.36 -0.96
C VAL A 5 -5.51 1.64 -0.47
N TRP A 6 -4.36 2.01 -1.00
CA TRP A 6 -3.05 1.48 -0.63
C TRP A 6 -2.36 2.50 0.27
N VAL A 7 -1.97 2.11 1.48
CA VAL A 7 -1.37 3.01 2.48
C VAL A 7 -0.09 2.40 3.04
N ALA A 8 1.07 2.84 2.55
CA ALA A 8 2.32 2.57 3.25
C ALA A 8 2.52 3.57 4.39
N SER A 9 3.03 3.10 5.52
CA SER A 9 3.27 3.98 6.68
C SER A 9 4.53 3.62 7.47
N GLN A 10 5.06 4.62 8.17
CA GLN A 10 6.27 4.49 8.99
C GLN A 10 6.29 5.54 10.11
N VAL A 11 6.67 5.13 11.33
CA VAL A 11 6.98 6.03 12.43
C VAL A 11 8.32 6.69 12.14
N THR A 12 8.37 8.02 12.17
CA THR A 12 9.57 8.79 11.85
C THR A 12 10.16 9.52 13.06
N ARG A 13 9.43 9.59 14.17
CA ARG A 13 9.87 10.20 15.44
C ARG A 13 9.63 9.23 16.61
N PRO A 14 10.42 8.15 16.69
CA PRO A 14 10.21 7.11 17.71
C PRO A 14 10.30 7.61 19.16
N GLN A 15 10.97 8.74 19.39
CA GLN A 15 11.02 9.42 20.68
C GLN A 15 9.68 10.05 21.12
N ASN A 16 8.76 10.29 20.18
CA ASN A 16 7.45 10.91 20.43
C ASN A 16 6.29 9.92 20.22
N LEU A 17 6.49 8.89 19.39
CA LEU A 17 5.48 7.89 19.04
C LEU A 17 6.16 6.53 18.95
N THR A 18 5.84 5.62 19.86
CA THR A 18 6.34 4.23 19.75
C THR A 18 5.57 3.48 18.66
N GLU A 19 6.20 2.45 18.09
CA GLU A 19 5.55 1.58 17.12
C GLU A 19 4.32 0.88 17.72
N ASP A 20 4.39 0.42 18.96
CA ASP A 20 3.24 -0.20 19.64
C ASP A 20 2.06 0.76 19.78
N THR A 21 2.33 2.03 20.13
CA THR A 21 1.28 3.05 20.23
C THR A 21 0.68 3.34 18.86
N PHE A 22 1.52 3.45 17.83
CA PHE A 22 1.07 3.64 16.45
C PHE A 22 0.22 2.48 15.96
N THR A 23 0.69 1.25 16.17
CA THR A 23 0.00 0.02 15.77
C THR A 23 -1.33 -0.12 16.49
N LYS A 24 -1.36 0.12 17.81
CA LYS A 24 -2.58 0.09 18.61
C LYS A 24 -3.63 1.08 18.12
N TRP A 25 -3.24 2.34 17.86
CA TRP A 25 -4.17 3.32 17.28
C TRP A 25 -4.68 2.87 15.90
N TYR A 26 -3.77 2.39 15.05
CA TYR A 26 -4.12 2.03 13.68
C TYR A 26 -5.09 0.84 13.65
N GLU A 27 -4.82 -0.21 14.43
CA GLU A 27 -5.60 -1.45 14.42
C GLU A 27 -6.89 -1.37 15.25
N ASP A 28 -6.85 -0.75 16.43
CA ASP A 28 -8.00 -0.73 17.35
C ASP A 28 -8.97 0.43 17.09
N GLN A 29 -8.59 1.39 16.23
CA GLN A 29 -9.40 2.59 15.98
C GLN A 29 -9.46 2.91 14.49
N HIS A 30 -8.34 3.22 13.86
CA HIS A 30 -8.35 3.80 12.52
C HIS A 30 -8.88 2.83 11.46
N VAL A 31 -8.50 1.56 11.50
CA VAL A 31 -9.03 0.54 10.58
C VAL A 31 -10.54 0.44 10.72
N ASP A 32 -11.05 0.37 11.95
CA ASP A 32 -12.48 0.26 12.25
C ASP A 32 -13.27 1.47 11.75
N GLU A 33 -12.73 2.69 11.92
CA GLU A 33 -13.33 3.91 11.37
C GLU A 33 -13.45 3.86 9.84
N VAL A 34 -12.41 3.39 9.16
CA VAL A 34 -12.38 3.33 7.69
C VAL A 34 -13.30 2.23 7.16
N VAL A 35 -13.28 1.01 7.74
CA VAL A 35 -14.14 -0.10 7.27
C VAL A 35 -15.61 0.08 7.65
N SER A 36 -15.92 0.96 8.61
CA SER A 36 -17.30 1.35 8.93
C SER A 36 -17.94 2.23 7.85
N LEU A 37 -17.16 2.77 6.91
CA LEU A 37 -17.70 3.54 5.79
C LEU A 37 -18.39 2.62 4.77
N PRO A 38 -19.57 3.01 4.22
CA PRO A 38 -20.33 2.18 3.31
C PRO A 38 -19.63 1.86 1.99
N GLY A 39 -18.63 2.66 1.58
CA GLY A 39 -17.84 2.44 0.37
C GLY A 39 -16.64 1.49 0.53
N ILE A 40 -16.34 1.07 1.76
CA ILE A 40 -15.20 0.20 2.09
C ILE A 40 -15.71 -1.18 2.48
N ARG A 41 -15.16 -2.22 1.85
CA ARG A 41 -15.59 -3.62 2.02
C ARG A 41 -14.81 -4.34 3.12
N SER A 42 -13.51 -4.15 3.14
CA SER A 42 -12.58 -4.89 3.99
C SER A 42 -11.25 -4.17 4.07
N ALA A 43 -10.44 -4.52 5.08
CA ALA A 43 -9.06 -4.07 5.21
C ALA A 43 -8.13 -5.26 5.47
N ALA A 44 -6.88 -5.13 5.06
CA ALA A 44 -5.80 -6.00 5.47
C ALA A 44 -4.55 -5.15 5.75
N ARG A 45 -3.86 -5.45 6.85
CA ARG A 45 -2.64 -4.78 7.26
C ARG A 45 -1.50 -5.78 7.32
N TYR A 46 -0.33 -5.36 6.86
CA TYR A 46 0.87 -6.17 6.72
C TYR A 46 2.05 -5.44 7.35
N GLU A 47 2.90 -6.17 8.05
CA GLU A 47 4.22 -5.73 8.47
C GLU A 47 5.27 -6.20 7.46
N ALA A 48 6.19 -5.32 7.08
CA ALA A 48 7.28 -5.64 6.17
C ALA A 48 8.26 -6.61 6.82
N ILE A 49 8.58 -7.71 6.13
CA ILE A 49 9.65 -8.61 6.53
C ILE A 49 10.97 -8.03 6.01
N PRO A 50 11.96 -7.77 6.88
CA PRO A 50 13.28 -7.31 6.46
C PRO A 50 13.91 -8.30 5.45
N LEU A 51 14.47 -7.77 4.35
CA LEU A 51 15.00 -8.59 3.25
C LEU A 51 16.14 -9.51 3.69
N ASP A 52 16.89 -9.13 4.72
CA ASP A 52 17.95 -9.94 5.35
C ASP A 52 17.39 -11.13 6.15
N GLN A 53 16.13 -11.07 6.57
CA GLN A 53 15.40 -12.19 7.18
C GLN A 53 14.80 -13.12 6.13
N ILE A 54 14.77 -12.72 4.85
CA ILE A 54 14.38 -13.59 3.74
C ILE A 54 15.64 -14.35 3.27
N SER A 55 15.90 -15.50 3.89
CA SER A 55 17.06 -16.34 3.59
C SER A 55 17.14 -16.69 2.09
N GLY A 56 18.26 -16.36 1.43
CA GLY A 56 18.54 -16.75 0.06
C GLY A 56 18.21 -15.71 -1.03
N LEU A 57 17.66 -14.54 -0.65
CA LEU A 57 17.41 -13.47 -1.62
C LEU A 57 18.69 -12.67 -1.91
N GLN A 58 19.43 -13.06 -2.94
CA GLN A 58 20.52 -12.23 -3.47
C GLN A 58 19.91 -11.15 -4.38
N LEU A 59 19.70 -9.94 -3.84
CA LEU A 59 19.24 -8.82 -4.67
C LEU A 59 20.26 -8.56 -5.78
N PRO A 60 19.83 -8.37 -7.04
CA PRO A 60 20.72 -7.89 -8.08
C PRO A 60 21.36 -6.58 -7.61
N LYS A 61 22.67 -6.42 -7.79
CA LYS A 61 23.32 -5.12 -7.61
C LYS A 61 22.78 -4.19 -8.69
N VAL A 62 21.75 -3.42 -8.36
CA VAL A 62 21.24 -2.38 -9.25
C VAL A 62 22.36 -1.34 -9.41
N PRO A 63 22.82 -1.04 -10.63
CA PRO A 63 23.81 0.00 -10.86
C PRO A 63 23.30 1.31 -10.26
N SER A 64 24.15 2.01 -9.51
CA SER A 64 23.82 3.30 -8.85
C SER A 64 23.37 4.40 -9.81
N SER A 65 23.38 4.17 -11.13
CA SER A 65 22.98 5.10 -12.18
C SER A 65 21.50 5.04 -12.57
N THR A 66 20.73 4.04 -12.11
CA THR A 66 19.27 4.02 -12.32
C THR A 66 18.58 4.73 -11.16
N GLN A 67 18.79 6.05 -11.05
CA GLN A 67 17.96 6.86 -10.18
C GLN A 67 16.55 6.92 -10.77
N VAL A 68 15.70 5.98 -10.36
CA VAL A 68 14.25 6.10 -10.54
C VAL A 68 13.80 7.15 -9.54
N THR A 69 13.85 8.40 -9.98
CA THR A 69 13.41 9.57 -9.23
C THR A 69 11.89 9.59 -9.25
N GLU A 70 11.24 9.33 -8.12
CA GLU A 70 9.91 9.88 -7.77
C GLU A 70 9.40 9.34 -6.42
N SER A 71 9.73 8.09 -6.07
CA SER A 71 9.32 7.53 -4.78
C SER A 71 10.16 8.10 -3.63
N PRO A 72 9.55 8.61 -2.55
CA PRO A 72 10.30 9.22 -1.47
C PRO A 72 11.18 8.15 -0.78
N PRO A 73 12.45 8.45 -0.42
CA PRO A 73 13.40 7.44 0.08
C PRO A 73 12.93 6.62 1.30
N TRP A 74 12.00 7.16 2.10
CA TRP A 74 11.44 6.46 3.26
C TRP A 74 10.49 5.33 2.85
N LEU A 75 9.85 5.41 1.68
CA LEU A 75 8.84 4.44 1.22
C LEU A 75 9.46 3.05 1.02
N MET A 76 10.70 2.99 0.53
CA MET A 76 11.46 1.73 0.40
C MET A 76 11.81 1.08 1.75
N LYS A 77 11.62 1.80 2.85
CA LYS A 77 11.83 1.35 4.23
C LYS A 77 10.54 1.40 5.05
N ALA A 78 9.39 1.60 4.41
CA ALA A 78 8.12 1.64 5.09
C ALA A 78 7.87 0.30 5.79
N LYS A 79 7.47 0.36 7.06
CA LYS A 79 7.35 -0.83 7.90
C LYS A 79 5.97 -1.47 7.80
N TRP A 80 4.93 -0.69 7.51
CA TRP A 80 3.57 -1.20 7.42
C TRP A 80 2.94 -0.87 6.08
N LEU A 81 2.11 -1.78 5.60
CA LEU A 81 1.21 -1.59 4.47
C LEU A 81 -0.21 -1.91 4.92
N THR A 82 -1.14 -0.98 4.72
CA THR A 82 -2.58 -1.22 4.86
C THR A 82 -3.26 -1.10 3.51
N CYS A 83 -4.11 -2.07 3.19
CA CYS A 83 -4.91 -2.12 1.99
C CYS A 83 -6.40 -2.12 2.37
N TYR A 84 -7.17 -1.17 1.85
CA TYR A 84 -8.63 -1.12 2.02
C TYR A 84 -9.31 -1.42 0.69
N ASP A 85 -10.20 -2.41 0.67
CA ASP A 85 -10.97 -2.77 -0.51
C ASP A 85 -12.13 -1.81 -0.70
N MET A 86 -12.16 -1.11 -1.82
CA MET A 86 -13.23 -0.17 -2.16
C MET A 86 -14.27 -0.86 -3.05
N LEU A 87 -15.56 -0.66 -2.73
CA LEU A 87 -16.66 -1.05 -3.61
C LEU A 87 -16.63 -0.24 -4.91
N ASP A 88 -16.32 1.05 -4.78
CA ASP A 88 -16.09 1.97 -5.89
C ASP A 88 -14.93 2.91 -5.54
N VAL A 89 -13.90 2.95 -6.38
CA VAL A 89 -12.75 3.85 -6.22
C VAL A 89 -13.17 5.34 -6.24
N GLU A 90 -14.25 5.69 -6.94
CA GLU A 90 -14.76 7.05 -6.96
C GLU A 90 -15.42 7.46 -5.63
N TYR A 91 -15.70 6.50 -4.72
CA TYR A 91 -16.16 6.80 -3.37
C TYR A 91 -15.19 7.72 -2.61
N ARG A 92 -13.91 7.74 -2.98
CA ARG A 92 -12.90 8.67 -2.43
C ARG A 92 -13.27 10.15 -2.61
N GLN A 93 -14.17 10.46 -3.53
CA GLN A 93 -14.60 11.83 -3.81
C GLN A 93 -15.73 12.31 -2.91
N THR A 94 -16.40 11.39 -2.21
CA THR A 94 -17.53 11.67 -1.33
C THR A 94 -17.12 12.48 -0.11
N ARG A 95 -18.09 13.15 0.51
CA ARG A 95 -17.85 13.92 1.73
C ARG A 95 -17.51 13.01 2.90
N GLU A 96 -18.16 11.86 2.96
CA GLU A 96 -18.00 10.82 3.97
C GLU A 96 -16.56 10.31 4.00
N PHE A 97 -16.01 9.97 2.83
CA PHE A 97 -14.62 9.53 2.75
C PHE A 97 -13.63 10.66 3.07
N LYS A 98 -13.86 11.87 2.54
CA LYS A 98 -12.98 13.02 2.76
C LYS A 98 -12.98 13.51 4.21
N GLY A 99 -14.02 13.23 4.99
CA GLY A 99 -14.12 13.61 6.40
C GLY A 99 -13.38 12.69 7.37
N LEU A 100 -12.65 11.68 6.88
CA LEU A 100 -11.79 10.83 7.71
C LEU A 100 -10.56 11.58 8.24
N ASP A 101 -10.11 11.21 9.43
CA ASP A 101 -8.87 11.72 10.00
C ASP A 101 -7.67 11.31 9.11
N GLY A 102 -6.89 12.30 8.68
CA GLY A 102 -5.80 12.12 7.72
C GLY A 102 -6.18 12.42 6.26
N GLN A 103 -7.47 12.56 5.95
CA GLN A 103 -7.97 13.20 4.74
C GLN A 103 -8.42 14.65 5.02
N ASP A 104 -9.05 14.86 6.18
CA ASP A 104 -9.31 16.18 6.76
C ASP A 104 -8.47 16.38 8.03
N THR A 105 -8.61 17.54 8.67
CA THR A 105 -7.99 17.89 9.95
C THR A 105 -8.33 16.82 11.00
N PRO A 106 -7.32 16.10 11.54
CA PRO A 106 -7.57 15.04 12.51
C PRO A 106 -8.27 15.55 13.77
N LYS A 107 -9.18 14.75 14.32
CA LYS A 107 -9.84 15.04 15.60
C LYS A 107 -8.84 15.09 16.76
N ASP A 108 -9.22 15.86 17.77
CA ASP A 108 -8.55 15.95 19.08
C ASP A 108 -7.02 16.15 18.97
N ASP A 109 -6.25 15.28 19.61
CA ASP A 109 -4.79 15.34 19.67
C ASP A 109 -4.11 14.32 18.73
N LEU A 110 -4.85 13.76 17.76
CA LEU A 110 -4.28 12.82 16.78
C LEU A 110 -3.23 13.47 15.89
N LEU A 111 -3.40 14.74 15.53
CA LEU A 111 -2.42 15.47 14.72
C LEU A 111 -1.03 15.50 15.40
N PRO A 112 -0.88 16.02 16.64
CA PRO A 112 0.41 16.02 17.34
C PRO A 112 0.86 14.63 17.83
N LYS A 113 -0.05 13.68 18.08
CA LYS A 113 0.33 12.33 18.54
C LYS A 113 0.78 11.42 17.40
N ILE A 114 0.02 11.37 16.31
CA ILE A 114 0.19 10.40 15.23
C ILE A 114 0.75 11.07 13.98
N PHE A 115 -0.01 11.98 13.37
CA PHE A 115 0.26 12.44 12.00
C PHE A 115 1.55 13.26 11.85
N ILE A 116 2.02 13.92 12.91
CA ILE A 116 3.32 14.62 12.92
C ILE A 116 4.50 13.65 13.15
N ASN A 117 4.27 12.52 13.80
CA ASN A 117 5.33 11.57 14.20
C ASN A 117 5.43 10.34 13.27
N ALA A 118 4.50 10.19 12.33
CA ALA A 118 4.49 9.15 11.30
C ALA A 118 4.38 9.76 9.90
N LYS A 119 4.75 8.97 8.89
CA LYS A 119 4.50 9.27 7.47
C LYS A 119 3.55 8.24 6.90
N PHE A 120 2.77 8.70 5.93
CA PHE A 120 1.83 7.89 5.17
C PHE A 120 1.99 8.23 3.69
N GLU A 121 1.99 7.22 2.85
CA GLU A 121 1.87 7.33 1.40
C GLU A 121 0.56 6.66 1.02
N THR A 122 -0.42 7.46 0.61
CA THR A 122 -1.75 6.96 0.23
C THR A 122 -1.90 7.00 -1.28
N ARG A 123 -2.26 5.86 -1.89
CA ARG A 123 -2.54 5.74 -3.31
C ARG A 123 -3.91 5.09 -3.51
N PHE A 124 -4.58 5.47 -4.59
CA PHE A 124 -5.85 4.87 -5.00
C PHE A 124 -5.63 4.11 -6.30
N GLY A 125 -6.00 2.83 -6.31
CA GLY A 125 -5.93 1.98 -7.49
C GLY A 125 -7.33 1.54 -7.91
N ARG A 126 -7.64 1.66 -9.20
CA ARG A 126 -8.78 0.95 -9.79
C ARG A 126 -8.37 -0.51 -9.98
N LEU A 127 -9.30 -1.43 -9.74
CA LEU A 127 -9.08 -2.83 -10.06
C LEU A 127 -9.28 -3.05 -11.57
N GLU A 128 -8.19 -3.34 -12.30
CA GLU A 128 -8.23 -3.64 -13.73
C GLU A 128 -8.37 -5.15 -13.99
N SER A 129 -7.56 -5.96 -13.30
CA SER A 129 -7.60 -7.42 -13.40
C SER A 129 -7.47 -8.07 -12.02
N ASN A 130 -7.95 -9.30 -11.91
CA ASN A 130 -7.79 -10.10 -10.70
C ASN A 130 -7.82 -11.58 -11.08
N ASP A 131 -6.87 -12.35 -10.59
CA ASP A 131 -6.88 -13.79 -10.77
C ASP A 131 -8.08 -14.44 -10.05
N ARG A 132 -8.36 -15.70 -10.39
CA ARG A 132 -9.40 -16.47 -9.72
C ARG A 132 -9.11 -16.58 -8.21
N PRO A 133 -10.15 -16.63 -7.36
CA PRO A 133 -9.96 -16.84 -5.93
C PRO A 133 -9.08 -18.06 -5.65
N GLY A 134 -8.02 -17.86 -4.88
CA GLY A 134 -7.07 -18.90 -4.51
C GLY A 134 -6.98 -19.07 -3.00
N LYS A 135 -6.20 -20.05 -2.55
CA LYS A 135 -5.83 -20.19 -1.14
C LYS A 135 -5.19 -18.90 -0.59
N PRO A 136 -5.30 -18.61 0.72
CA PRO A 136 -4.54 -17.52 1.32
C PRO A 136 -3.04 -17.65 1.05
N ALA A 137 -2.37 -16.53 0.79
CA ALA A 137 -0.92 -16.45 0.67
C ALA A 137 -0.30 -16.07 2.02
N ASN A 138 0.90 -16.58 2.30
CA ASN A 138 1.62 -16.25 3.54
C ASN A 138 2.32 -14.89 3.46
N LEU A 139 2.64 -14.43 2.25
CA LEU A 139 3.36 -13.19 1.98
C LEU A 139 2.66 -12.43 0.87
N LEU A 140 2.82 -11.10 0.91
CA LEU A 140 2.39 -10.18 -0.14
C LEU A 140 3.63 -9.47 -0.69
N ILE A 141 3.76 -9.46 -2.02
CA ILE A 141 4.63 -8.51 -2.71
C ILE A 141 3.72 -7.42 -3.26
N SER A 142 3.98 -6.17 -2.89
CA SER A 142 3.27 -5.02 -3.42
C SER A 142 4.23 -4.17 -4.23
N ALA A 143 3.82 -3.80 -5.44
CA ALA A 143 4.57 -2.89 -6.30
C ALA A 143 3.64 -1.78 -6.78
N THR A 144 4.16 -0.56 -6.83
CA THR A 144 3.48 0.59 -7.44
C THR A 144 4.42 1.18 -8.44
N ILE A 145 3.96 1.41 -9.67
CA ILE A 145 4.75 2.00 -10.73
C ILE A 145 4.14 3.35 -11.07
N THR A 146 4.97 4.39 -11.10
CA THR A 146 4.62 5.65 -11.74
C THR A 146 5.33 5.65 -13.09
N PRO A 147 4.58 5.56 -14.21
CA PRO A 147 5.17 5.67 -15.52
C PRO A 147 5.79 7.04 -15.75
N ASP A 148 6.85 7.11 -16.56
CA ASP A 148 7.37 8.38 -17.08
C ASP A 148 6.27 9.11 -17.88
N SER A 149 6.35 10.45 -17.96
CA SER A 149 5.36 11.26 -18.69
C SER A 149 5.21 10.87 -20.16
N GLU A 150 6.26 10.32 -20.78
CA GLU A 150 6.24 9.88 -22.18
C GLU A 150 5.79 8.41 -22.35
N ALA A 151 5.57 7.69 -21.24
CA ALA A 151 5.20 6.28 -21.29
C ALA A 151 3.71 6.11 -21.65
N ASN A 152 3.43 5.18 -22.57
CA ASN A 152 2.07 4.91 -23.02
C ASN A 152 1.36 3.95 -22.05
N SER A 153 0.28 4.41 -21.41
CA SER A 153 -0.49 3.59 -20.45
C SER A 153 -1.00 2.28 -21.05
N VAL A 154 -1.44 2.28 -22.31
CA VAL A 154 -1.93 1.08 -22.99
C VAL A 154 -0.81 0.05 -23.18
N GLU A 155 0.41 0.50 -23.45
CA GLU A 155 1.55 -0.40 -23.58
C GLU A 155 1.97 -0.98 -22.23
N ILE A 156 1.85 -0.20 -21.15
CA ILE A 156 2.15 -0.66 -19.79
C ILE A 156 1.12 -1.70 -19.34
N ASP A 157 -0.17 -1.43 -19.57
CA ASP A 157 -1.25 -2.35 -19.26
C ASP A 157 -1.06 -3.68 -20.01
N ARG A 158 -0.79 -3.59 -21.32
CA ARG A 158 -0.49 -4.76 -22.15
C ARG A 158 0.74 -5.53 -21.65
N TRP A 159 1.84 -4.86 -21.33
CA TRP A 159 3.02 -5.51 -20.78
C TRP A 159 2.73 -6.19 -19.45
N TYR A 160 1.95 -5.56 -18.57
CA TYR A 160 1.54 -6.14 -17.29
C TYR A 160 0.78 -7.45 -17.48
N GLU A 161 -0.21 -7.44 -18.37
CA GLU A 161 -1.10 -8.58 -18.62
C GLU A 161 -0.44 -9.70 -19.41
N GLU A 162 0.30 -9.37 -20.48
CA GLU A 162 0.83 -10.34 -21.43
C GLU A 162 2.22 -10.86 -21.05
N GLU A 163 3.00 -10.10 -20.27
CA GLU A 163 4.39 -10.45 -19.95
C GLU A 163 4.66 -10.54 -18.45
N HIS A 164 4.38 -9.47 -17.69
CA HIS A 164 4.82 -9.36 -16.29
C HIS A 164 4.12 -10.37 -15.37
N VAL A 165 2.78 -10.39 -15.36
CA VAL A 165 2.00 -11.33 -14.55
C VAL A 165 2.25 -12.78 -14.98
N PRO A 166 2.26 -13.14 -16.29
CA PRO A 166 2.62 -14.47 -16.73
C PRO A 166 4.02 -14.91 -16.32
N MET A 167 5.00 -14.00 -16.31
CA MET A 167 6.33 -14.29 -15.78
C MET A 167 6.28 -14.58 -14.26
N LEU A 168 5.63 -13.74 -13.46
CA LEU A 168 5.50 -13.94 -12.00
C LEU A 168 4.77 -15.23 -11.65
N SER A 169 3.75 -15.61 -12.43
CA SER A 169 2.97 -16.83 -12.22
C SER A 169 3.78 -18.13 -12.29
N LYS A 170 4.98 -18.08 -12.91
CA LYS A 170 5.91 -19.21 -13.01
C LYS A 170 6.80 -19.36 -11.79
N CYS A 171 6.84 -18.38 -10.88
CA CYS A 171 7.67 -18.42 -9.68
C CYS A 171 7.15 -19.48 -8.69
N PRO A 172 8.03 -20.36 -8.15
CA PRO A 172 7.64 -21.29 -7.10
C PRO A 172 7.04 -20.55 -5.90
N GLY A 173 5.88 -21.00 -5.44
CA GLY A 173 5.15 -20.37 -4.34
C GLY A 173 4.22 -19.23 -4.74
N TYR A 174 4.18 -18.84 -6.02
CA TYR A 174 3.14 -17.94 -6.54
C TYR A 174 1.75 -18.46 -6.21
N VAL A 175 0.87 -17.55 -5.78
CA VAL A 175 -0.53 -17.87 -5.46
C VAL A 175 -1.47 -17.17 -6.42
N ARG A 176 -1.35 -15.85 -6.57
CA ARG A 176 -2.19 -14.99 -7.43
C ARG A 176 -1.63 -13.56 -7.53
N THR A 177 -2.09 -12.82 -8.53
CA THR A 177 -1.94 -11.37 -8.65
C THR A 177 -3.31 -10.70 -8.61
N ARG A 178 -3.36 -9.51 -8.02
CA ARG A 178 -4.53 -8.64 -7.92
C ARG A 178 -4.11 -7.22 -8.24
#